data_AF-K7YZG3-F1
#
_entry.id   AF-K7YZG3-F1
#
_cell.length_a   1.000
_cell.length_b   1.000
_cell.length_c   1.000
_cell.angle_alpha   90.00
_cell.angle_beta   90.00
_cell.angle_gamma   90.00
#
_symmetry.space_group_name_H-M   'P 1'
#
loop_
_entity.id
_entity.type
_entity.pdbx_description
1 polymer ?
#
loop_
_entity_poly.entity_id
_entity_poly.type
_entity_poly.pdbx_seq_one_letter_code
_entity_poly.pdbx_strand_id
1 'polypeptide(L)' 'MDNKNNDEVNIIQEYKKIYDECEVQDKIKVLGNIQKYQMDMLKFHP' A
#
# COMPACT_ATOMS: atom_id res chain seq x y z
N MET A 1 -22.13 -7.30 -4.04
CA MET A 1 -20.93 -7.57 -3.21
C MET A 1 -19.97 -6.45 -3.55
N ASP A 2 -20.01 -5.36 -2.78
CA ASP A 2 -19.00 -4.33 -2.90
C ASP A 2 -17.69 -4.96 -2.44
N ASN A 3 -16.83 -5.29 -3.40
CA ASN A 3 -15.58 -5.98 -3.16
C ASN A 3 -14.60 -4.99 -2.52
N LYS A 4 -14.81 -4.64 -1.24
CA LYS A 4 -13.95 -3.72 -0.47
C LYS A 4 -12.48 -4.14 -0.48
N ASN A 5 -12.22 -5.44 -0.66
CA ASN A 5 -10.87 -5.98 -0.81
C ASN A 5 -10.17 -5.50 -2.09
N ASN A 6 -10.90 -5.17 -3.17
CA ASN A 6 -10.28 -4.67 -4.40
C ASN A 6 -9.74 -3.24 -4.24
N ASP A 7 -10.46 -2.36 -3.54
CA ASP A 7 -10.07 -0.95 -3.40
C ASP A 7 -8.78 -0.81 -2.59
N GLU A 8 -8.67 -1.60 -1.53
CA GLU A 8 -7.51 -1.65 -0.66
C GLU A 8 -6.28 -2.28 -1.35
N VAL A 9 -6.46 -3.38 -2.07
CA VAL A 9 -5.40 -3.98 -2.89
C VAL A 9 -4.96 -3.04 -4.02
N ASN A 10 -5.88 -2.27 -4.62
CA ASN A 10 -5.56 -1.27 -5.64
C ASN A 10 -4.61 -0.21 -5.10
N ILE A 11 -4.84 0.31 -3.89
CA ILE A 11 -3.99 1.34 -3.27
C ILE A 11 -2.56 0.84 -3.05
N ILE A 12 -2.39 -0.41 -2.58
CA ILE A 12 -1.04 -1.00 -2.40
C ILE A 12 -0.33 -1.12 -3.75
N GLN A 13 -1.04 -1.52 -4.81
CA GLN A 13 -0.47 -1.62 -6.16
C GLN A 13 -0.07 -0.25 -6.72
N GLU A 14 -0.82 0.81 -6.44
CA GLU A 14 -0.45 2.17 -6.83
C GLU A 14 0.82 2.64 -6.12
N TYR A 15 0.93 2.44 -4.81
CA TYR A 15 2.17 2.74 -4.09
C TYR A 15 3.35 1.92 -4.58
N LYS A 16 3.14 0.67 -5.00
CA LYS A 16 4.19 -0.15 -5.60
C LYS A 16 4.70 0.44 -6.93
N LYS A 17 3.81 0.90 -7.81
CA LYS A 17 4.22 1.59 -9.05
C LYS A 17 5.06 2.82 -8.75
N ILE A 18 4.62 3.64 -7.80
CA ILE A 18 5.36 4.83 -7.36
C ILE A 18 6.74 4.44 -6.80
N TYR A 19 6.81 3.36 -6.02
CA TYR A 19 8.08 2.86 -5.47
C TYR A 19 9.07 2.43 -6.57
N ASP A 20 8.58 1.78 -7.62
CA ASP A 20 9.41 1.32 -8.73
C ASP A 20 9.93 2.52 -9.55
N GLU A 21 9.13 3.58 -9.70
CA GLU A 21 9.43 4.76 -10.52
C GLU A 21 10.13 5.91 -9.79
N CYS A 22 10.09 5.98 -8.46
CA CYS A 22 10.66 7.10 -7.70
C CYS A 22 12.18 7.00 -7.49
N GLU A 23 12.80 8.15 -7.18
CA GLU A 23 14.22 8.23 -6.86
C GLU A 23 14.54 7.44 -5.57
N VAL A 24 15.78 6.96 -5.46
CA VAL A 24 16.23 6.13 -4.33
C VAL A 24 15.98 6.80 -2.98
N GLN A 25 16.11 8.13 -2.91
CA GLN A 25 15.83 8.90 -1.69
C GLN A 25 14.35 8.86 -1.25
N ASP A 26 13.42 8.73 -2.19
CA ASP A 26 11.98 8.70 -1.92
C ASP A 26 11.45 7.29 -1.62
N LYS A 27 12.17 6.26 -2.06
CA LYS A 27 11.79 4.86 -1.89
C LYS A 27 11.49 4.49 -0.44
N ILE A 28 12.26 5.00 0.53
CA ILE A 28 12.05 4.73 1.97
C ILE A 28 10.67 5.23 2.43
N LYS A 29 10.27 6.43 2.00
CA LYS A 29 8.98 7.01 2.37
C LYS A 29 7.82 6.23 1.76
N VAL A 30 7.94 5.84 0.49
CA VAL A 30 6.91 5.05 -0.21
C VAL A 30 6.79 3.65 0.41
N LEU A 31 7.90 2.99 0.73
CA LEU A 31 7.91 1.70 1.42
C LEU A 31 7.21 1.77 2.79
N GLY A 32 7.46 2.84 3.56
CA GLY A 32 6.80 3.06 4.85
C GLY A 32 5.28 3.19 4.74
N ASN A 33 4.78 3.86 3.69
CA ASN A 33 3.35 3.97 3.43
C ASN A 33 2.72 2.61 3.09
N ILE A 34 3.38 1.81 2.24
CA ILE A 34 2.93 0.45 1.89
C ILE A 34 2.80 -0.41 3.15
N GLN A 35 3.83 -0.42 3.99
CA GLN A 35 3.84 -1.22 5.22
C GLN A 35 2.75 -0.76 6.20
N LYS A 36 2.52 0.55 6.34
CA LYS A 36 1.45 1.08 7.19
C LYS A 36 0.08 0.60 6.72
N TYR A 37 -0.20 0.70 5.41
CA TYR A 37 -1.47 0.20 4.84
C TYR A 37 -1.65 -1.30 5.07
N GLN A 38 -0.59 -2.10 4.86
CA GLN A 38 -0.64 -3.55 5.13
C GLN A 38 -0.91 -3.86 6.61
N MET A 39 -0.28 -3.13 7.54
CA MET A 39 -0.49 -3.29 8.97
C MET A 39 -1.91 -2.88 9.40
N ASP A 40 -2.46 -1.83 8.80
CA ASP A 40 -3.83 -1.38 9.10
C ASP A 40 -4.87 -2.40 8.59
N MET A 41 -4.63 -3.04 7.43
CA MET A 41 -5.44 -4.19 6.97
C MET A 41 -5.32 -5.39 7.92
N LEU A 42 -4.11 -5.70 8.38
CA LEU A 42 -3.89 -6.80 9.34
C LEU A 42 -4.50 -6.54 10.71
N LYS A 43 -4.72 -5.29 11.13
CA LYS A 43 -5.43 -4.99 12.40
C LYS A 43 -6.93 -5.22 12.30
N PHE A 44 -7.46 -5.40 11.10
CA PHE A 44 -8.84 -5.76 10.86
C PHE A 44 -9.00 -7.29 10.97
N HIS A 45 -8.93 -7.82 12.19
CA HIS A 45 -9.43 -9.17 12.49
C HIS A 45 -10.80 -9.01 13.17
N PRO A 46 -11.85 -9.76 12.74
CA PRO A 46 -13.23 -9.58 13.17
C PRO A 46 -13.48 -9.81 14.66
#